data_AF-A0A956M6G3-F1
#
_entry.id   AF-A0A956M6G3-F1
#
_cell.length_a   1.000
_cell.length_b   1.000
_cell.length_c   1.000
_cell.angle_alpha   90.00
_cell.angle_beta   90.00
_cell.angle_gamma   90.00
#
_symmetry.space_group_name_H-M   'P 1'
#
loop_
_entity.id
_entity.type
_entity.pdbx_description
1 polymer ?
#
loop_
_entity_poly.entity_id
_entity_poly.type
_entity_poly.pdbx_seq_one_letter_code
_entity_poly.pdbx_strand_id
1 'polypeptide(L)'
;MNVVFTFLWYLLSRVYLQYAIILTKFNSMDDGYILRKTLNPHWMTMSPKEIKLFMTLYWFADPDSQYLEISFESLAKKANLSRRAIKSSLKMLEIRSLVAYHLTDSLNQESKFILRCPKSFDDTPSKIPMN
;
A
#
# COMPACT_ATOMS: atom_id res chain seq x y z
N MET A 1 31.02 3.23 8.58
CA MET A 1 29.78 3.24 9.38
C MET A 1 28.49 2.93 8.58
N ASN A 2 28.49 2.89 7.24
CA ASN A 2 27.26 2.65 6.46
C ASN A 2 26.85 1.19 6.27
N VAL A 3 27.79 0.23 6.20
CA VAL A 3 27.46 -1.17 5.84
C VAL A 3 26.67 -1.90 6.93
N VAL A 4 26.99 -1.64 8.20
CA VAL A 4 26.27 -2.23 9.34
C VAL A 4 24.83 -1.70 9.40
N PHE A 5 24.64 -0.41 9.07
CA PHE A 5 23.31 0.20 9.04
C PHE A 5 22.44 -0.37 7.91
N THR A 6 22.98 -0.52 6.69
CA THR A 6 22.25 -1.15 5.58
C THR A 6 21.94 -2.62 5.86
N PHE A 7 22.85 -3.36 6.48
CA PHE A 7 22.62 -4.77 6.81
C PHE A 7 21.57 -4.92 7.91
N LEU A 8 21.65 -4.12 8.97
CA LEU A 8 20.67 -4.11 10.05
C LEU A 8 19.28 -3.69 9.54
N TRP A 9 19.24 -2.69 8.66
CA TRP A 9 18.03 -2.25 7.99
C TRP A 9 17.41 -3.32 7.09
N TYR A 10 18.23 -4.01 6.31
CA TYR A 10 17.80 -5.13 5.48
C TYR A 10 17.21 -6.25 6.34
N LEU A 11 17.87 -6.57 7.46
CA LEU A 11 17.41 -7.58 8.41
C LEU A 11 16.05 -7.20 9.01
N LEU A 12 15.92 -5.96 9.49
CA LEU A 12 14.68 -5.45 10.08
C LEU A 12 13.55 -5.36 9.05
N SER A 13 13.85 -5.01 7.80
CA SER A 13 12.88 -4.98 6.71
C SER A 13 12.39 -6.38 6.34
N ARG A 14 13.29 -7.37 6.37
CA ARG A 14 12.93 -8.78 6.15
C ARG A 14 12.06 -9.33 7.28
N VAL A 15 12.41 -9.03 8.53
CA VAL A 15 11.62 -9.44 9.69
C VAL A 15 10.26 -8.75 9.67
N TYR A 16 10.20 -7.46 9.33
CA TYR A 16 8.93 -6.74 9.18
C TYR A 16 8.07 -7.32 8.05
N LEU A 17 8.69 -7.69 6.91
CA LEU A 17 7.98 -8.32 5.81
C LEU A 17 7.48 -9.72 6.19
N GLN A 18 8.29 -10.54 6.88
CA GLN A 18 7.84 -11.83 7.41
C GLN A 18 6.74 -11.66 8.44
N TYR A 19 6.82 -10.64 9.30
CA TYR A 19 5.78 -10.33 10.28
C TYR A 19 4.50 -9.85 9.60
N ALA A 20 4.60 -9.06 8.52
CA ALA A 20 3.47 -8.66 7.69
C ALA A 20 2.87 -9.86 6.92
N ILE A 21 3.70 -10.81 6.48
CA ILE A 21 3.27 -12.08 5.86
C ILE A 21 2.57 -12.99 6.89
N ILE A 22 3.06 -13.00 8.13
CA ILE A 22 2.46 -13.76 9.24
C ILE A 22 1.16 -13.09 9.71
N LEU A 23 1.08 -11.76 9.73
CA LEU A 23 -0.17 -11.03 9.99
C LEU A 23 -1.19 -11.21 8.87
N THR A 24 -0.75 -11.32 7.61
CA THR A 24 -1.62 -11.63 6.46
C THR A 24 -2.09 -13.07 6.44
N LYS A 25 -1.45 -13.96 7.21
CA LYS A 25 -1.91 -15.34 7.42
C LYS A 25 -3.30 -15.43 8.08
N PHE A 26 -3.89 -14.30 8.49
CA PHE A 26 -5.22 -14.25 9.10
C PHE A 26 -6.37 -13.76 8.21
N ASN A 27 -6.17 -13.34 6.94
CA ASN A 27 -7.31 -12.90 6.11
C ASN A 27 -7.47 -13.52 4.70
N SER A 28 -6.43 -13.91 3.97
CA SER A 28 -6.49 -14.86 2.83
C SER A 28 -5.06 -15.09 2.32
N MET A 29 -4.71 -16.30 1.85
CA MET A 29 -3.41 -16.54 1.22
C MET A 29 -3.20 -15.70 -0.06
N ASP A 30 -4.29 -15.24 -0.67
CA ASP A 30 -4.31 -14.55 -1.96
C ASP A 30 -3.95 -13.06 -1.84
N ASP A 31 -4.40 -12.39 -0.78
CA ASP A 31 -4.05 -11.00 -0.49
C ASP A 31 -2.53 -10.80 -0.36
N GLY A 32 -1.86 -11.72 0.34
CA GLY A 32 -0.40 -11.68 0.51
C GLY A 32 0.34 -11.86 -0.82
N TYR A 33 -0.20 -12.67 -1.72
CA TYR A 33 0.37 -12.88 -3.06
C TYR A 33 0.20 -11.65 -3.95
N ILE A 34 -1.01 -11.07 -4.00
CA ILE A 34 -1.29 -9.87 -4.79
C ILE A 34 -0.43 -8.70 -4.32
N LEU A 35 -0.39 -8.48 -3.01
CA LEU A 35 0.44 -7.44 -2.40
C LEU A 35 1.92 -7.62 -2.75
N ARG A 36 2.44 -8.85 -2.66
CA ARG A 36 3.82 -9.16 -3.04
C ARG A 36 4.04 -8.88 -4.53
N LYS A 37 3.15 -9.30 -5.41
CA LYS A 37 3.26 -9.09 -6.87
C LYS A 37 3.27 -7.60 -7.21
N THR A 38 2.40 -6.80 -6.58
CA THR A 38 2.30 -5.35 -6.79
C THR A 38 3.51 -4.59 -6.26
N LEU A 39 4.07 -5.00 -5.12
CA LEU A 39 5.23 -4.34 -4.53
C LEU A 39 6.58 -4.81 -5.11
N ASN A 40 6.67 -6.03 -5.65
CA ASN A 40 7.94 -6.62 -6.11
C ASN A 40 8.69 -5.78 -7.17
N PRO A 41 8.06 -5.08 -8.13
CA PRO A 41 8.78 -4.22 -9.06
C PRO A 41 9.39 -2.98 -8.40
N HIS A 42 8.88 -2.57 -7.25
CA HIS A 42 9.21 -1.29 -6.61
C HIS A 42 9.95 -1.42 -5.29
N TRP A 43 9.95 -2.62 -4.69
CA TRP A 43 10.33 -2.84 -3.29
C TRP A 43 11.72 -2.31 -2.93
N MET A 44 12.71 -2.46 -3.83
CA MET A 44 14.08 -1.98 -3.58
C MET A 44 14.20 -0.46 -3.56
N THR A 45 13.27 0.24 -4.21
CA THR A 45 13.28 1.70 -4.36
C THR A 45 12.31 2.40 -3.41
N MET A 46 11.54 1.64 -2.63
CA MET A 46 10.57 2.18 -1.69
C MET A 46 11.20 2.32 -0.31
N SER A 47 11.09 3.51 0.24
CA SER A 47 11.29 3.78 1.65
C SER A 47 10.21 3.08 2.50
N PRO A 48 10.51 2.76 3.77
CA PRO A 48 9.52 2.16 4.66
C PRO A 48 8.32 3.04 4.90
N LYS A 49 8.44 4.37 4.76
CA LYS A 49 7.31 5.29 4.90
C LYS A 49 6.33 5.09 3.74
N GLU A 50 6.83 4.91 2.52
CA GLU A 50 6.00 4.58 1.36
C GLU A 50 5.38 3.19 1.51
N ILE A 51 6.14 2.18 1.94
CA ILE A 51 5.60 0.83 2.18
C ILE A 51 4.51 0.87 3.25
N LYS A 52 4.78 1.51 4.39
CA LYS A 52 3.81 1.61 5.49
C LYS A 52 2.54 2.34 5.08
N LEU A 53 2.67 3.43 4.32
CA LEU A 53 1.52 4.17 3.81
C LEU A 53 0.72 3.32 2.82
N PHE A 54 1.38 2.66 1.87
CA PHE A 54 0.72 1.78 0.91
C PHE A 54 0.01 0.62 1.60
N MET A 55 0.65 -0.04 2.57
CA MET A 55 0.03 -1.09 3.39
C MET A 55 -1.19 -0.60 4.17
N THR A 56 -1.12 0.63 4.68
CA THR A 56 -2.26 1.24 5.38
C THR A 56 -3.42 1.45 4.41
N LEU A 57 -3.16 2.05 3.24
CA LEU A 57 -4.18 2.24 2.21
C LEU A 57 -4.74 0.90 1.74
N TYR A 58 -3.87 -0.08 1.47
CA TYR A 58 -4.23 -1.44 1.10
C TYR A 58 -5.18 -2.03 2.13
N TRP A 59 -4.84 -2.05 3.42
CA TRP A 59 -5.72 -2.70 4.40
C TRP A 59 -7.05 -1.99 4.65
N PHE A 60 -7.08 -0.67 4.55
CA PHE A 60 -8.31 0.07 4.84
C PHE A 60 -9.23 0.27 3.64
N ALA A 61 -8.73 0.14 2.41
CA ALA A 61 -9.58 0.23 1.23
C ALA A 61 -10.64 -0.87 1.19
N ASP A 62 -11.78 -0.55 0.62
CA ASP A 62 -12.83 -1.51 0.33
C ASP A 62 -12.31 -2.59 -0.66
N PRO A 63 -12.45 -3.89 -0.34
CA PRO A 63 -12.05 -4.98 -1.23
C PRO A 63 -12.74 -4.95 -2.60
N ASP A 64 -14.02 -4.58 -2.67
CA ASP A 64 -14.80 -4.66 -3.90
C ASP A 64 -14.52 -3.46 -4.81
N SER A 65 -14.37 -2.29 -4.20
CA SER A 65 -14.29 -1.04 -4.95
C SER A 65 -12.86 -0.47 -5.04
N GLN A 66 -11.91 -1.00 -4.26
CA GLN A 66 -10.51 -0.54 -4.17
C GLN A 66 -10.38 0.94 -3.77
N TYR A 67 -11.47 1.53 -3.30
CA TYR A 67 -11.53 2.91 -2.82
C TYR A 67 -11.33 2.95 -1.31
N LEU A 68 -10.67 4.01 -0.86
CA LEU A 68 -10.63 4.40 0.53
C LEU A 68 -11.01 5.86 0.63
N GLU A 69 -12.16 6.13 1.24
CA GLU A 69 -12.58 7.47 1.60
C GLU A 69 -12.26 7.70 3.08
N ILE A 70 -11.27 8.54 3.34
CA ILE A 70 -10.82 8.83 4.70
C ILE A 70 -10.21 10.22 4.74
N SER A 71 -10.39 10.95 5.85
CA SER A 71 -9.68 12.22 6.02
C SER A 71 -8.16 12.01 6.03
N PHE A 72 -7.43 12.96 5.44
CA PHE A 72 -5.96 12.93 5.42
C PHE A 72 -5.36 12.81 6.82
N GLU A 73 -5.98 13.45 7.82
CA GLU A 73 -5.57 13.36 9.22
C GLU A 73 -5.76 11.96 9.81
N SER A 74 -6.89 11.32 9.52
CA SER A 74 -7.15 9.95 9.97
C SER A 74 -6.20 8.95 9.31
N LEU A 75 -5.89 9.14 8.02
CA LEU A 75 -4.86 8.37 7.34
C LEU A 75 -3.49 8.56 8.01
N ALA A 76 -3.15 9.79 8.40
CA ALA A 76 -1.90 10.09 9.09
C ALA A 76 -1.77 9.39 10.45
N LYS A 77 -2.85 9.41 11.21
CA LYS A 77 -2.94 8.72 12.49
C LYS A 77 -2.81 7.21 12.31
N LYS A 78 -3.56 6.62 11.37
CA LYS A 78 -3.53 5.17 11.09
C LYS A 78 -2.17 4.69 10.59
N ALA A 79 -1.56 5.43 9.66
CA ALA A 79 -0.22 5.12 9.18
C ALA A 79 0.86 5.44 10.21
N ASN A 80 0.54 6.16 11.29
CA ASN A 80 1.48 6.72 12.25
C ASN A 80 2.66 7.39 11.53
N LEU A 81 2.32 8.37 10.69
CA LEU A 81 3.23 9.17 9.88
C LEU A 81 2.87 10.65 10.02
N SER A 82 3.86 11.53 9.92
CA SER A 82 3.61 12.97 9.88
C SER A 82 2.94 13.37 8.56
N ARG A 83 2.16 14.46 8.58
CA ARG A 83 1.51 15.01 7.38
C ARG A 83 2.49 15.23 6.22
N ARG A 84 3.70 15.74 6.52
CA ARG A 84 4.78 15.93 5.53
C ARG A 84 5.25 14.58 4.95
N ALA A 85 5.42 13.56 5.79
CA ALA A 85 5.83 12.24 5.34
C ALA A 85 4.79 11.63 4.40
N ILE A 86 3.50 11.75 4.73
CA ILE A 86 2.41 11.24 3.89
C ILE A 86 2.35 11.96 2.57
N LYS A 87 2.42 13.30 2.55
CA LYS A 87 2.38 14.07 1.30
C LYS A 87 3.52 13.67 0.37
N SER A 88 4.73 13.51 0.91
CA SER A 88 5.88 13.02 0.15
C SER A 88 5.68 11.58 -0.34
N SER A 89 5.26 10.66 0.54
CA SER A 89 5.04 9.26 0.20
C SER A 89 3.89 9.05 -0.79
N LEU A 90 2.78 9.79 -0.68
CA LEU A 90 1.66 9.74 -1.63
C LEU A 90 2.10 10.14 -3.03
N LYS A 91 2.82 11.26 -3.15
CA LYS A 91 3.37 11.71 -4.45
C LYS A 91 4.23 10.62 -5.08
N MET A 92 5.05 9.95 -4.28
CA MET A 92 5.94 8.90 -4.76
C MET A 92 5.21 7.58 -5.08
N LEU A 93 4.13 7.25 -4.37
CA LEU A 93 3.25 6.12 -4.70
C LEU A 93 2.44 6.38 -5.97
N GLU A 94 2.03 7.62 -6.20
CA GLU A 94 1.34 8.08 -7.40
C GLU A 94 2.24 8.02 -8.64
N ILE A 95 3.49 8.51 -8.54
CA ILE A 95 4.49 8.36 -9.61
C ILE A 95 4.70 6.89 -10.00
N ARG A 96 4.65 5.98 -9.03
CA ARG A 96 4.76 4.54 -9.25
C ARG A 96 3.45 3.88 -9.70
N SER A 97 2.40 4.66 -9.94
CA SER A 97 1.07 4.18 -10.32
C SER A 97 0.48 3.17 -9.34
N LEU A 98 0.83 3.25 -8.05
CA LEU A 98 0.30 2.37 -7.01
C LEU A 98 -0.99 2.93 -6.39
N VAL A 99 -1.11 4.26 -6.35
CA VAL A 99 -2.22 4.99 -5.73
C VAL A 99 -2.58 6.18 -6.61
N ALA A 100 -3.86 6.45 -6.79
CA ALA A 100 -4.34 7.77 -7.22
C ALA A 100 -5.09 8.40 -6.05
N TYR A 101 -5.00 9.71 -5.89
CA TYR A 101 -5.68 10.40 -4.79
C TYR A 101 -6.15 11.78 -5.22
N HIS A 102 -7.28 12.20 -4.67
CA HIS A 102 -7.75 13.58 -4.78
C HIS A 102 -7.67 14.22 -3.40
N LEU A 103 -6.78 15.19 -3.24
CA LEU A 103 -6.77 16.04 -2.05
C LEU A 103 -7.84 17.12 -2.25
N THR A 104 -8.85 17.11 -1.40
CA THR A 104 -9.78 18.22 -1.23
C THR A 104 -9.16 19.17 -0.22
N ASP A 105 -8.93 20.42 -0.62
CA ASP A 105 -8.06 21.37 0.10
C ASP A 105 -8.68 21.95 1.40
N SER A 106 -9.86 21.46 1.81
CA SER A 106 -10.43 21.84 3.10
C SER A 106 -9.99 20.86 4.17
N LEU A 107 -9.42 21.39 5.25
CA LEU A 107 -8.80 20.66 6.37
C LEU A 107 -9.71 19.60 7.03
N ASN A 108 -11.01 19.59 6.74
CA ASN A 108 -12.02 18.70 7.32
C ASN A 108 -12.79 17.85 6.29
N GLN A 109 -12.51 17.95 4.99
CA GLN A 109 -13.19 17.10 4.00
C GLN A 109 -12.49 15.75 3.84
N GLU A 110 -13.33 14.75 3.55
CA GLU A 110 -12.89 13.39 3.24
C GLU A 110 -12.00 13.44 1.99
N SER A 111 -10.85 12.77 2.07
CA SER A 111 -9.95 12.61 0.94
C SER A 111 -10.21 11.25 0.32
N LYS A 112 -10.38 11.21 -1.00
CA LYS A 112 -10.63 9.97 -1.73
C LYS A 112 -9.32 9.42 -2.28
N PHE A 113 -8.97 8.22 -1.82
CA PHE A 113 -7.82 7.45 -2.29
C PHE A 113 -8.32 6.27 -3.11
N ILE A 114 -7.64 6.00 -4.22
CA ILE A 114 -7.92 4.90 -5.14
C ILE A 114 -6.68 4.03 -5.18
N LEU A 115 -6.78 2.78 -4.75
CA LEU A 115 -5.73 1.80 -4.99
C LEU A 115 -5.80 1.35 -6.43
N ARG A 116 -4.67 1.30 -7.11
CA ARG A 116 -4.57 0.70 -8.46
C ARG A 116 -4.21 -0.78 -8.39
N CYS A 117 -4.43 -1.39 -7.23
CA CYS A 117 -4.11 -2.78 -6.94
C CYS A 117 -5.43 -3.52 -6.70
N PRO A 118 -5.75 -4.57 -7.49
CA PRO A 118 -6.88 -5.42 -7.18
C PRO A 118 -6.68 -6.10 -5.84
N LYS A 119 -7.76 -6.31 -5.09
CA LYS A 119 -7.77 -7.05 -3.83
C LYS A 119 -8.31 -8.47 -3.97
N SER A 120 -9.04 -8.73 -5.05
CA SER A 120 -9.43 -10.07 -5.48
C SER A 120 -8.74 -10.39 -6.80
N PHE A 121 -8.41 -11.67 -7.00
CA PHE A 121 -8.38 -12.19 -8.36
C PHE A 121 -9.84 -12.25 -8.80
N ASP A 122 -10.20 -11.54 -9.86
CA ASP A 122 -11.47 -11.82 -10.52
C ASP A 122 -11.41 -13.28 -11.00
N ASP A 123 -12.07 -14.18 -10.27
CA ASP A 123 -12.36 -15.56 -10.66
C ASP A 123 -13.43 -15.61 -11.77
N THR A 124 -13.55 -14.57 -12.59
CA THR A 124 -14.23 -14.73 -13.87
C THR A 124 -13.23 -15.40 -14.82
N PRO A 125 -13.42 -16.68 -15.21
CA PRO A 125 -12.70 -17.20 -16.34
C PRO A 125 -13.03 -16.27 -17.50
N SER A 126 -12.01 -15.59 -18.02
CA SER A 126 -12.10 -14.86 -19.28
C SER A 126 -12.73 -15.83 -20.27
N LYS A 127 -14.02 -15.66 -20.57
CA LYS A 127 -14.66 -16.33 -21.68
C LYS A 127 -13.92 -15.81 -22.90
N ILE A 128 -12.91 -16.57 -23.33
CA ILE A 128 -12.35 -16.45 -24.67
C ILE A 128 -13.58 -16.56 -25.57
N PRO A 129 -13.94 -15.54 -26.36
CA PRO A 129 -14.97 -15.71 -27.35
C PRO A 129 -14.48 -16.81 -28.30
N MET A 130 -15.11 -17.98 -28.22
CA MET A 130 -14.98 -19.00 -29.24
C MET A 130 -15.65 -18.43 -30.49
N ASN A 131 -14.82 -17.92 -31.40
CA ASN A 131 -15.16 -17.85 -32.82
C ASN A 131 -14.85 -19.20 -33.46
#